data_AF-A0A956JA42-F1
#
_entry.id   AF-A0A956JA42-F1
#
_cell.length_a   1.000
_cell.length_b   1.000
_cell.length_c   1.000
_cell.angle_alpha   90.00
_cell.angle_beta   90.00
_cell.angle_gamma   90.00
#
_symmetry.space_group_name_H-M   'P 1'
#
loop_
_entity.id
_entity.type
_entity.pdbx_description
1 polymer ?
#
loop_
_entity_poly.entity_id
_entity_poly.type
_entity_poly.pdbx_seq_one_letter_code
_entity_poly.pdbx_strand_id
1 'polypeptide(L)'
;MKTWTGFSLAWVVAVAVSASACSDDGLAPEAEGSEGSTTGLTTSNGMTSMLPDTSDGGSTSADESDSATSDSATTGPVSDGTSTGGTTDGGTTDGGTTDGGTTDGGTTDGGSSSEGGSSSGGSSSGGMTNPYEGSYDGTWMGMCLGLPLNGTLTFDVAGDGSLMGSFAGSDNGPMSGTVDGTGLIAANGTGMIAGMCDFDGQIDMMGGVTGTWTCPGLGCMGPWVAQEI
;
A
#
# COMPACT_ATOMS: atom_id res chain seq x y z
N MET A 1 40.42 -9.33 -45.03
CA MET A 1 40.55 -8.29 -43.99
C MET A 1 39.51 -7.23 -44.29
N LYS A 2 38.38 -7.20 -43.57
CA LYS A 2 37.32 -6.20 -43.72
C LYS A 2 37.14 -5.55 -42.36
N THR A 3 37.59 -4.31 -42.24
CA THR A 3 37.37 -3.43 -41.10
C THR A 3 35.99 -2.79 -41.25
N TRP A 4 35.15 -2.90 -40.22
CA TRP A 4 33.91 -2.14 -40.11
C TRP A 4 33.90 -1.47 -38.73
N THR A 5 34.30 -0.20 -38.72
CA THR A 5 34.14 0.73 -37.61
C THR A 5 32.81 1.45 -37.79
N GLY A 6 31.78 0.99 -37.08
CA GLY A 6 30.51 1.71 -36.94
C GLY A 6 30.45 2.33 -35.55
N PHE A 7 30.87 3.59 -35.44
CA PHE A 7 30.62 4.42 -34.25
C PHE A 7 29.11 4.72 -34.21
N SER A 8 28.40 4.13 -33.25
CA SER A 8 27.03 4.53 -32.94
C SER A 8 27.09 5.73 -32.00
N LEU A 9 26.64 6.89 -32.48
CA LEU A 9 26.41 8.06 -31.64
C LEU A 9 25.23 7.76 -30.71
N ALA A 10 25.54 7.38 -29.47
CA ALA A 10 24.59 7.43 -28.39
C ALA A 10 24.26 8.91 -28.12
N TRP A 11 23.05 9.32 -28.49
CA TRP A 11 22.51 10.59 -28.05
C TRP A 11 22.27 10.51 -26.54
N VAL A 12 23.18 11.09 -25.77
CA VAL A 12 22.95 11.35 -24.35
C VAL A 12 21.89 12.45 -24.29
N VAL A 13 20.62 12.05 -24.10
CA VAL A 13 19.56 12.99 -23.73
C VAL A 13 19.83 13.39 -22.29
N ALA A 14 20.43 14.56 -22.10
CA ALA A 14 20.55 15.17 -20.78
C ALA A 14 19.15 15.52 -20.27
N VAL A 15 18.61 14.70 -19.37
CA VAL A 15 17.42 15.04 -18.59
C VAL A 15 17.83 16.14 -17.63
N ALA A 16 17.41 17.37 -17.93
CA ALA A 16 17.57 18.50 -17.02
C ALA A 16 16.60 18.32 -15.83
N VAL A 17 17.09 17.72 -14.75
CA VAL A 17 16.40 17.70 -13.46
C VAL A 17 16.36 19.13 -12.96
N SER A 18 15.20 19.77 -13.09
CA SER A 18 14.95 21.09 -12.53
C SER A 18 14.66 20.90 -11.06
N ALA A 19 15.68 21.02 -10.20
CA ALA A 19 15.48 21.09 -8.77
C ALA A 19 14.68 22.36 -8.43
N SER A 20 13.38 22.22 -8.17
CA SER A 20 12.60 23.28 -7.54
C SER A 20 13.07 23.40 -6.09
N ALA A 21 13.87 24.41 -5.81
CA ALA A 21 14.24 24.79 -4.47
C ALA A 21 12.98 25.22 -3.70
N CYS A 22 12.47 24.36 -2.83
CA CYS A 22 11.57 24.78 -1.77
C CYS A 22 12.36 25.75 -0.89
N SER A 23 11.96 27.01 -0.87
CA SER A 23 12.56 28.01 0.01
C SER A 23 12.10 27.72 1.43
N ASP A 24 13.04 27.32 2.27
CA ASP A 24 12.94 27.33 3.73
C ASP A 24 12.66 28.77 4.19
N ASP A 25 11.39 29.09 4.47
CA ASP A 25 11.03 30.28 5.24
C ASP A 25 11.41 30.02 6.71
N GLY A 26 12.66 30.41 7.01
CA GLY A 26 13.15 30.48 8.38
C GLY A 26 12.31 31.44 9.22
N LEU A 27 11.74 30.91 10.31
CA LEU A 27 11.31 31.71 11.44
C LEU A 27 11.98 31.23 12.73
N ALA A 28 12.51 32.24 13.40
CA ALA A 28 13.46 32.32 14.51
C ALA A 28 13.21 31.44 15.76
N PRO A 29 14.24 31.32 16.63
CA PRO A 29 14.17 30.61 17.90
C PRO A 29 13.67 31.49 19.08
N GLU A 30 13.40 30.77 20.18
CA GLU A 30 13.29 31.19 21.59
C GLU A 30 11.92 31.63 22.13
N ALA A 31 11.34 30.77 22.97
CA ALA A 31 10.62 31.18 24.18
C ALA A 31 10.67 30.04 25.22
N GLU A 32 11.56 30.23 26.20
CA GLU A 32 11.61 29.49 27.45
C GLU A 32 10.30 29.66 28.25
N GLY A 33 9.86 28.58 28.91
CA GLY A 33 9.11 28.65 30.17
C GLY A 33 7.59 28.50 30.11
N SER A 34 7.09 27.36 30.59
CA SER A 34 6.00 27.37 31.57
C SER A 34 5.88 26.00 32.25
N GLU A 35 6.25 25.94 33.53
CA GLU A 35 5.89 24.83 34.41
C GLU A 35 4.39 24.94 34.73
N GLY A 36 3.63 23.92 34.34
CA GLY A 36 2.17 23.90 34.45
C GLY A 36 1.65 22.55 34.93
N SER A 37 1.79 22.33 36.24
CA SER A 37 1.05 21.37 37.07
C SER A 37 -0.42 21.18 36.63
N THR A 38 -0.85 19.94 36.35
CA THR A 38 -2.21 19.49 36.70
C THR A 38 -2.24 17.99 37.02
N THR A 39 -2.76 17.74 38.22
CA THR A 39 -3.39 16.52 38.75
C THR A 39 -4.15 15.73 37.68
N GLY A 40 -4.04 14.41 37.56
CA GLY A 40 -4.35 13.44 38.61
C GLY A 40 -5.87 13.28 38.78
N LEU A 41 -6.53 12.53 37.90
CA LEU A 41 -7.84 11.95 38.20
C LEU A 41 -8.05 10.63 37.44
N THR A 42 -7.69 9.54 38.10
CA THR A 42 -8.12 8.18 37.78
C THR A 42 -9.60 8.04 38.13
N THR A 43 -10.47 7.87 37.13
CA THR A 43 -11.83 7.35 37.37
C THR A 43 -11.85 5.91 36.90
N SER A 44 -11.59 5.01 37.86
CA SER A 44 -11.88 3.59 37.78
C SER A 44 -13.37 3.40 38.06
N ASN A 45 -14.12 2.90 37.09
CA ASN A 45 -15.44 2.31 37.33
C ASN A 45 -15.45 0.91 36.73
N GLY A 46 -15.02 -0.06 37.56
CA GLY A 46 -15.35 -1.45 37.35
C GLY A 46 -16.82 -1.69 37.68
N MET A 47 -17.53 -2.36 36.77
CA MET A 47 -18.70 -3.16 37.12
C MET A 47 -18.54 -4.55 36.51
N THR A 48 -18.24 -5.48 37.41
CA THR A 48 -18.36 -6.92 37.26
C THR A 48 -19.82 -7.26 36.94
N SER A 49 -20.09 -7.95 35.84
CA SER A 49 -21.34 -8.68 35.69
C SER A 49 -21.10 -9.99 34.93
N MET A 50 -21.75 -11.01 35.47
CA MET A 50 -21.51 -12.44 35.28
C MET A 50 -21.99 -12.94 33.92
N LEU A 51 -21.37 -14.05 33.50
CA LEU A 51 -21.73 -15.00 32.43
C LEU A 51 -23.25 -15.25 32.31
N PRO A 52 -23.75 -15.73 31.14
CA PRO A 52 -23.74 -17.18 30.94
C PRO A 52 -23.30 -17.65 29.54
N ASP A 53 -22.59 -18.76 29.61
CA ASP A 53 -22.40 -19.81 28.61
C ASP A 53 -23.68 -20.12 27.81
N THR A 54 -23.57 -20.16 26.48
CA THR A 54 -24.42 -21.00 25.62
C THR A 54 -23.59 -21.49 24.44
N SER A 55 -22.91 -22.61 24.69
CA SER A 55 -22.59 -23.61 23.69
C SER A 55 -23.87 -24.08 22.95
N ASP A 56 -23.80 -24.22 21.63
CA ASP A 56 -24.57 -25.09 20.71
C ASP A 56 -24.52 -24.43 19.31
N GLY A 57 -23.93 -24.99 18.25
CA GLY A 57 -24.20 -26.31 17.69
C GLY A 57 -25.14 -26.15 16.48
N GLY A 58 -24.70 -26.49 15.26
CA GLY A 58 -25.64 -26.62 14.14
C GLY A 58 -25.06 -26.43 12.74
N SER A 59 -24.80 -27.55 12.07
CA SER A 59 -24.51 -27.68 10.64
C SER A 59 -25.76 -27.48 9.74
N THR A 60 -25.55 -27.66 8.44
CA THR A 60 -26.50 -27.90 7.32
C THR A 60 -26.91 -26.62 6.57
N SER A 61 -27.05 -26.58 5.24
CA SER A 61 -27.07 -27.60 4.19
C SER A 61 -26.97 -26.88 2.84
N ALA A 62 -26.62 -27.63 1.79
CA ALA A 62 -26.74 -27.25 0.39
C ALA A 62 -28.15 -26.74 0.04
N ASP A 63 -28.23 -25.81 -0.90
CA ASP A 63 -29.35 -25.77 -1.85
C ASP A 63 -28.90 -25.18 -3.18
N GLU A 64 -29.11 -25.96 -4.23
CA GLU A 64 -29.08 -25.53 -5.62
C GLU A 64 -30.34 -24.72 -5.92
N SER A 65 -30.28 -23.76 -6.85
CA SER A 65 -31.48 -23.36 -7.60
C SER A 65 -31.12 -22.71 -8.93
N ASP A 66 -31.51 -23.44 -9.97
CA ASP A 66 -31.58 -23.07 -11.37
C ASP A 66 -32.60 -21.95 -11.68
N SER A 67 -32.37 -21.34 -12.84
CA SER A 67 -33.39 -20.84 -13.80
C SER A 67 -34.24 -19.61 -13.43
N ALA A 68 -34.15 -18.57 -14.26
CA ALA A 68 -35.12 -18.38 -15.35
C ALA A 68 -34.84 -17.12 -16.17
N THR A 69 -34.98 -17.28 -17.48
CA THR A 69 -35.15 -16.28 -18.54
C THR A 69 -36.41 -15.43 -18.29
N SER A 70 -36.38 -14.14 -18.62
CA SER A 70 -37.57 -13.38 -19.06
C SER A 70 -37.19 -12.08 -19.76
N ASP A 71 -37.37 -12.07 -21.08
CA ASP A 71 -37.57 -10.87 -21.89
C ASP A 71 -38.95 -10.26 -21.58
N SER A 72 -39.06 -8.94 -21.46
CA SER A 72 -40.26 -8.21 -21.89
C SER A 72 -40.00 -6.70 -21.94
N ALA A 73 -39.98 -6.16 -23.15
CA ALA A 73 -40.10 -4.74 -23.41
C ALA A 73 -41.48 -4.21 -22.95
N THR A 74 -41.54 -3.00 -22.38
CA THR A 74 -42.73 -2.12 -22.47
C THR A 74 -42.32 -0.66 -22.25
N THR A 75 -42.64 0.16 -23.23
CA THR A 75 -42.60 1.62 -23.28
C THR A 75 -43.65 2.27 -22.36
N GLY A 76 -43.29 3.38 -21.71
CA GLY A 76 -44.26 4.37 -21.20
C GLY A 76 -43.63 5.43 -20.29
N PRO A 77 -43.75 6.74 -20.58
CA PRO A 77 -43.33 7.82 -19.70
C PRO A 77 -44.55 8.42 -18.97
N VAL A 78 -44.62 8.34 -17.64
CA VAL A 78 -45.52 9.21 -16.88
C VAL A 78 -45.09 9.40 -15.42
N SER A 79 -45.17 10.68 -15.02
CA SER A 79 -45.65 11.18 -13.74
C SER A 79 -44.67 11.45 -12.61
N ASP A 80 -44.45 12.77 -12.44
CA ASP A 80 -44.24 13.50 -11.19
C ASP A 80 -45.04 12.92 -10.02
N GLY A 81 -44.36 12.76 -8.89
CA GLY A 81 -45.00 12.33 -7.64
C GLY A 81 -44.05 12.31 -6.45
N THR A 82 -43.99 13.46 -5.77
CA THR A 82 -44.06 13.55 -4.30
C THR A 82 -42.94 12.93 -3.44
N SER A 83 -42.13 13.82 -2.89
CA SER A 83 -41.31 13.66 -1.69
C SER A 83 -42.14 13.18 -0.48
N THR A 84 -41.62 12.23 0.31
CA THR A 84 -41.51 12.30 1.79
C THR A 84 -41.08 10.94 2.39
N GLY A 85 -40.10 10.97 3.30
CA GLY A 85 -39.98 9.98 4.37
C GLY A 85 -38.72 9.13 4.32
N GLY A 86 -37.64 9.62 4.93
CA GLY A 86 -36.46 8.80 5.21
C GLY A 86 -36.72 7.83 6.36
N THR A 87 -36.29 6.59 6.19
CA THR A 87 -36.03 5.63 7.26
C THR A 87 -34.53 5.36 7.25
N THR A 88 -33.82 5.89 8.24
CA THR A 88 -32.42 5.54 8.49
C THR A 88 -32.43 4.28 9.35
N ASP A 89 -32.32 3.11 8.71
CA ASP A 89 -32.07 1.87 9.41
C ASP A 89 -30.58 1.84 9.81
N GLY A 90 -30.33 1.92 11.11
CA GLY A 90 -29.00 1.82 11.69
C GLY A 90 -28.47 0.39 11.57
N GLY A 91 -27.65 0.15 10.54
CA GLY A 91 -26.85 -1.06 10.43
C GLY A 91 -25.74 -1.07 11.49
N THR A 92 -25.68 -2.17 12.23
CA THR A 92 -24.64 -2.48 13.21
C THR A 92 -23.30 -2.70 12.50
N THR A 93 -22.28 -1.94 12.88
CA THR A 93 -20.89 -2.16 12.46
C THR A 93 -20.33 -3.39 13.18
N ASP A 94 -20.05 -4.45 12.44
CA ASP A 94 -19.32 -5.62 12.94
C ASP A 94 -17.86 -5.26 13.20
N GLY A 95 -17.57 -4.88 14.45
CA GLY A 95 -16.21 -4.67 14.94
C GLY A 95 -15.53 -6.01 15.19
N GLY A 96 -14.78 -6.49 14.20
CA GLY A 96 -13.87 -7.63 14.36
C GLY A 96 -12.84 -7.36 15.46
N THR A 97 -12.67 -8.34 16.33
CA THR A 97 -11.77 -8.34 17.48
C THR A 97 -10.31 -8.52 17.04
N THR A 98 -9.44 -7.56 17.36
CA THR A 98 -7.99 -7.76 17.37
C THR A 98 -7.62 -8.45 18.68
N ASP A 99 -7.14 -9.69 18.60
CA ASP A 99 -6.63 -10.44 19.76
C ASP A 99 -5.38 -9.74 20.32
N GLY A 100 -5.55 -9.13 21.50
CA GLY A 100 -4.48 -8.56 22.29
C GLY A 100 -3.60 -9.66 22.90
N GLY A 101 -2.53 -10.01 22.20
CA GLY A 101 -1.43 -10.82 22.74
C GLY A 101 -0.69 -10.04 23.84
N THR A 102 -0.51 -10.70 24.98
CA THR A 102 0.18 -10.23 26.18
C THR A 102 1.67 -10.00 25.93
N THR A 103 2.15 -8.77 26.14
CA THR A 103 3.59 -8.49 26.25
C THR A 103 4.05 -8.83 27.67
N ASP A 104 4.57 -10.04 27.85
CA ASP A 104 5.31 -10.40 29.06
C ASP A 104 6.68 -9.73 29.04
N GLY A 105 6.90 -8.84 30.00
CA GLY A 105 8.18 -8.21 30.29
C GLY A 105 9.19 -9.25 30.75
N GLY A 106 10.08 -9.64 29.84
CA GLY A 106 11.28 -10.43 30.14
C GLY A 106 12.50 -9.53 30.34
N THR A 107 13.06 -9.60 31.54
CA THR A 107 14.32 -9.00 31.99
C THR A 107 15.51 -9.35 31.09
N THR A 108 16.24 -8.34 30.60
CA THR A 108 17.58 -8.51 30.02
C THR A 108 18.61 -8.47 31.13
N ASP A 109 19.08 -9.64 31.57
CA ASP A 109 20.33 -9.78 32.31
C ASP A 109 21.37 -10.45 31.41
N GLY A 110 22.56 -9.85 31.40
CA GLY A 110 23.65 -10.15 30.49
C GLY A 110 24.25 -11.54 30.70
N GLY A 111 24.71 -12.14 29.59
CA GLY A 111 25.51 -13.35 29.61
C GLY A 111 26.18 -13.58 28.26
N SER A 112 27.45 -13.21 28.15
CA SER A 112 28.37 -13.79 27.16
C SER A 112 28.35 -15.31 27.26
N SER A 113 28.25 -16.03 26.15
CA SER A 113 29.31 -16.94 25.66
C SER A 113 28.88 -17.72 24.42
N SER A 114 29.92 -18.01 23.64
CA SER A 114 30.02 -18.70 22.37
C SER A 114 29.41 -20.11 22.28
N GLU A 115 29.27 -20.53 21.02
CA GLU A 115 29.43 -21.91 20.51
C GLU A 115 28.31 -22.94 20.78
N GLY A 116 27.87 -23.56 19.69
CA GLY A 116 27.34 -24.93 19.72
C GLY A 116 26.08 -25.11 18.88
N GLY A 117 26.27 -25.62 17.67
CA GLY A 117 25.21 -25.72 16.67
C GLY A 117 24.05 -26.66 17.02
N SER A 118 22.94 -26.38 16.35
CA SER A 118 21.99 -27.37 15.85
C SER A 118 21.24 -26.73 14.70
N SER A 119 21.80 -26.85 13.50
CA SER A 119 21.05 -26.61 12.26
C SER A 119 20.04 -27.74 12.13
N SER A 120 18.85 -27.55 12.70
CA SER A 120 17.68 -28.31 12.33
C SER A 120 17.45 -28.08 10.84
N GLY A 121 17.63 -29.13 10.05
CA GLY A 121 17.27 -29.15 8.64
C GLY A 121 15.76 -28.96 8.51
N GLY A 122 15.32 -27.70 8.57
CA GLY A 122 14.06 -27.30 7.98
C GLY A 122 14.18 -27.63 6.50
N SER A 123 13.28 -28.46 6.01
CA SER A 123 13.13 -28.75 4.59
C SER A 123 13.23 -27.43 3.84
N SER A 124 14.35 -27.21 3.16
CA SER A 124 14.46 -26.16 2.15
C SER A 124 13.51 -26.60 1.05
N SER A 125 12.22 -26.32 1.23
CA SER A 125 11.38 -25.91 0.12
C SER A 125 12.24 -24.87 -0.57
N GLY A 126 12.89 -25.27 -1.67
CA GLY A 126 13.64 -24.38 -2.53
C GLY A 126 12.62 -23.45 -3.15
N GLY A 127 12.05 -22.57 -2.33
CA GLY A 127 11.29 -21.43 -2.75
C GLY A 127 12.21 -20.74 -3.71
N MET A 128 11.80 -20.71 -4.97
CA MET A 128 12.51 -19.94 -5.97
C MET A 128 12.38 -18.50 -5.50
N THR A 129 13.39 -18.04 -4.76
CA THR A 129 13.51 -16.66 -4.32
C THR A 129 13.39 -15.83 -5.57
N ASN A 130 12.44 -14.91 -5.57
CA ASN A 130 12.26 -14.01 -6.69
C ASN A 130 13.62 -13.35 -7.01
N PRO A 131 14.15 -13.48 -8.24
CA PRO A 131 15.45 -12.88 -8.59
C PRO A 131 15.46 -11.35 -8.49
N TYR A 132 14.30 -10.75 -8.26
CA TYR A 132 14.10 -9.31 -8.08
C TYR A 132 13.89 -8.89 -6.61
N GLU A 133 14.12 -9.76 -5.64
CA GLU A 133 14.08 -9.41 -4.20
C GLU A 133 15.09 -8.30 -3.89
N GLY A 134 14.63 -7.20 -3.28
CA GLY A 134 15.45 -6.02 -3.01
C GLY A 134 14.64 -4.79 -2.64
N SER A 135 15.34 -3.70 -2.30
CA SER A 135 14.76 -2.39 -2.02
C SER A 135 15.02 -1.47 -3.20
N TYR A 136 14.03 -0.65 -3.57
CA TYR A 136 14.06 0.16 -4.78
C TYR A 136 13.64 1.59 -4.47
N ASP A 137 14.41 2.54 -4.98
CA ASP A 137 14.11 3.97 -4.90
C ASP A 137 13.95 4.58 -6.29
N GLY A 138 12.97 5.46 -6.43
CA GLY A 138 12.59 5.99 -7.72
C GLY A 138 11.91 7.34 -7.71
N THR A 139 11.56 7.78 -8.91
CA THR A 139 10.80 9.00 -9.16
C THR A 139 9.66 8.71 -10.11
N TRP A 140 8.56 9.43 -9.91
CA TRP A 140 7.42 9.40 -10.82
C TRP A 140 7.11 10.81 -11.30
N MET A 141 6.60 10.89 -12.53
CA MET A 141 6.15 12.12 -13.14
C MET A 141 4.84 11.84 -13.85
N GLY A 142 3.99 12.85 -14.00
CA GLY A 142 2.81 12.73 -14.83
C GLY A 142 1.99 13.99 -14.87
N MET A 143 0.78 13.84 -15.40
CA MET A 143 -0.20 14.92 -15.46
C MET A 143 -1.49 14.45 -14.84
N CYS A 144 -2.11 15.31 -14.03
CA CYS A 144 -3.47 15.11 -13.55
C CYS A 144 -4.30 16.36 -13.78
N LEU A 145 -5.42 16.22 -14.48
CA LEU A 145 -6.29 17.36 -14.84
C LEU A 145 -5.54 18.55 -15.47
N GLY A 146 -4.47 18.25 -16.22
CA GLY A 146 -3.61 19.26 -16.86
C GLY A 146 -2.55 19.91 -15.96
N LEU A 147 -2.48 19.52 -14.68
CA LEU A 147 -1.42 19.95 -13.76
C LEU A 147 -0.28 18.91 -13.74
N PRO A 148 0.99 19.35 -13.86
CA PRO A 148 2.11 18.44 -13.71
C PRO A 148 2.22 17.96 -12.26
N LEU A 149 2.39 16.65 -12.08
CA LEU A 149 2.66 16.03 -10.79
C LEU A 149 4.02 15.33 -10.86
N ASN A 150 4.74 15.36 -9.75
CA ASN A 150 5.98 14.61 -9.57
C ASN A 150 6.16 14.22 -8.12
N GLY A 151 7.07 13.27 -7.92
CA GLY A 151 7.39 12.76 -6.61
C GLY A 151 8.42 11.66 -6.61
N THR A 152 8.62 11.07 -5.45
CA THR A 152 9.49 9.92 -5.19
C THR A 152 8.63 8.69 -4.91
N LEU A 153 9.21 7.51 -5.10
CA LEU A 153 8.61 6.25 -4.69
C LEU A 153 9.70 5.35 -4.12
N THR A 154 9.35 4.58 -3.10
CA THR A 154 10.25 3.64 -2.40
C THR A 154 9.49 2.35 -2.19
N PHE A 155 10.02 1.20 -2.59
CA PHE A 155 9.36 -0.08 -2.36
C PHE A 155 10.35 -1.23 -2.19
N ASP A 156 9.91 -2.23 -1.44
CA ASP A 156 10.61 -3.48 -1.23
C ASP A 156 9.88 -4.61 -1.96
N VAL A 157 10.64 -5.47 -2.63
CA VAL A 157 10.17 -6.72 -3.22
C VAL A 157 10.67 -7.86 -2.34
N ALA A 158 9.74 -8.61 -1.76
CA ALA A 158 10.06 -9.79 -0.96
C ALA A 158 10.37 -11.01 -1.84
N GLY A 159 11.01 -12.03 -1.26
CA GLY A 159 11.39 -13.26 -1.97
C GLY A 159 10.22 -14.07 -2.57
N ASP A 160 8.98 -13.82 -2.15
CA ASP A 160 7.77 -14.40 -2.73
C ASP A 160 7.16 -13.56 -3.87
N GLY A 161 7.79 -12.42 -4.19
CA GLY A 161 7.32 -11.44 -5.16
C GLY A 161 6.28 -10.47 -4.62
N SER A 162 5.95 -10.48 -3.33
CA SER A 162 5.15 -9.41 -2.73
C SER A 162 5.89 -8.08 -2.80
N LEU A 163 5.19 -7.02 -3.19
CA LEU A 163 5.73 -5.65 -3.24
C LEU A 163 5.03 -4.81 -2.17
N MET A 164 5.79 -4.10 -1.35
CA MET A 164 5.29 -3.12 -0.39
C MET A 164 6.10 -1.83 -0.46
N GLY A 165 5.45 -0.67 -0.38
CA GLY A 165 6.18 0.60 -0.46
C GLY A 165 5.33 1.82 -0.17
N SER A 166 5.86 2.97 -0.56
CA SER A 166 5.14 4.24 -0.53
C SER A 166 5.56 5.13 -1.70
N PHE A 167 4.68 6.05 -2.07
CA PHE A 167 5.02 7.18 -2.94
C PHE A 167 4.80 8.48 -2.17
N ALA A 168 5.60 9.49 -2.51
CA ALA A 168 5.54 10.81 -1.91
C ALA A 168 5.71 11.91 -2.96
N GLY A 169 5.23 13.13 -2.67
CA GLY A 169 5.35 14.29 -3.57
C GLY A 169 4.08 15.12 -3.59
N SER A 170 3.50 15.29 -4.78
CA SER A 170 2.21 15.99 -4.94
C SER A 170 1.02 15.22 -4.34
N ASP A 171 1.20 13.92 -4.14
CA ASP A 171 0.32 13.06 -3.35
C ASP A 171 1.20 12.06 -2.56
N ASN A 172 0.67 11.51 -1.48
CA ASN A 172 1.39 10.58 -0.63
C ASN A 172 0.49 9.41 -0.27
N GLY A 173 1.04 8.20 -0.29
CA GLY A 173 0.25 7.01 0.02
C GLY A 173 1.07 5.73 0.10
N PRO A 174 0.55 4.71 0.80
CA PRO A 174 1.10 3.37 0.72
C PRO A 174 0.84 2.77 -0.67
N MET A 175 1.74 1.90 -1.10
CA MET A 175 1.57 1.04 -2.28
C MET A 175 1.81 -0.42 -1.94
N SER A 176 1.07 -1.31 -2.59
CA SER A 176 1.23 -2.76 -2.45
C SER A 176 0.97 -3.44 -3.78
N GLY A 177 1.68 -4.53 -4.08
CA GLY A 177 1.55 -5.21 -5.35
C GLY A 177 2.28 -6.54 -5.41
N THR A 178 2.57 -6.97 -6.63
CA THR A 178 3.34 -8.17 -6.91
C THR A 178 4.34 -7.94 -8.03
N VAL A 179 5.47 -8.66 -7.96
CA VAL A 179 6.45 -8.83 -9.03
C VAL A 179 6.46 -10.30 -9.45
N ASP A 180 6.21 -10.57 -10.72
CA ASP A 180 6.24 -11.95 -11.24
C ASP A 180 7.67 -12.44 -11.54
N GLY A 181 7.81 -13.72 -11.89
CA GLY A 181 9.10 -14.33 -12.21
C GLY A 181 9.78 -13.80 -13.48
N THR A 182 9.12 -12.90 -14.23
CA THR A 182 9.67 -12.21 -15.41
C THR A 182 9.98 -10.73 -15.16
N GLY A 183 9.72 -10.26 -13.93
CA GLY A 183 9.97 -8.90 -13.51
C GLY A 183 8.82 -7.94 -13.77
N LEU A 184 7.64 -8.44 -14.17
CA LEU A 184 6.47 -7.57 -14.35
C LEU A 184 5.92 -7.15 -12.99
N ILE A 185 5.76 -5.85 -12.81
CA ILE A 185 5.20 -5.22 -11.61
C ILE A 185 3.74 -4.87 -11.87
N ALA A 186 2.88 -5.26 -10.93
CA ALA A 186 1.52 -4.78 -10.83
C ALA A 186 1.28 -4.36 -9.37
N ALA A 187 1.16 -3.06 -9.11
CA ALA A 187 0.97 -2.52 -7.78
C ALA A 187 -0.15 -1.49 -7.75
N ASN A 188 -0.79 -1.35 -6.60
CA ASN A 188 -1.84 -0.37 -6.35
C ASN A 188 -1.37 0.58 -5.25
N GLY A 189 -1.38 1.88 -5.53
CA GLY A 189 -1.16 2.94 -4.56
C GLY A 189 -2.48 3.59 -4.17
N THR A 190 -2.65 3.92 -2.89
CA THR A 190 -3.81 4.71 -2.43
C THR A 190 -3.34 6.06 -1.95
N GLY A 191 -3.58 7.10 -2.76
CA GLY A 191 -3.26 8.48 -2.44
C GLY A 191 -4.43 9.24 -1.81
N MET A 192 -4.14 10.28 -1.06
CA MET A 192 -5.17 11.14 -0.45
C MET A 192 -5.92 11.95 -1.49
N ILE A 193 -5.22 12.40 -2.54
CA ILE A 193 -5.79 13.26 -3.58
C ILE A 193 -6.17 12.41 -4.78
N ALA A 194 -5.29 11.48 -5.17
CA ALA A 194 -5.39 10.73 -6.40
C ALA A 194 -6.38 9.55 -6.34
N GLY A 195 -6.73 9.11 -5.13
CA GLY A 195 -7.49 7.89 -4.89
C GLY A 195 -6.65 6.64 -5.17
N MET A 196 -7.28 5.59 -5.70
CA MET A 196 -6.58 4.37 -6.12
C MET A 196 -5.90 4.59 -7.47
N CYS A 197 -4.61 4.27 -7.51
CA CYS A 197 -3.75 4.40 -8.69
C CYS A 197 -3.04 3.08 -8.95
N ASP A 198 -3.09 2.63 -10.19
CA ASP A 198 -2.39 1.43 -10.65
C ASP A 198 -0.98 1.82 -11.09
N PHE A 199 0.03 1.05 -10.66
CA PHE A 199 1.44 1.18 -11.01
C PHE A 199 1.85 -0.12 -11.72
N ASP A 200 1.98 -0.04 -13.04
CA ASP A 200 2.45 -1.15 -13.87
C ASP A 200 3.88 -0.86 -14.33
N GLY A 201 4.74 -1.88 -14.33
CA GLY A 201 6.14 -1.70 -14.72
C GLY A 201 6.87 -2.99 -14.98
N GLN A 202 8.17 -2.87 -15.23
CA GLN A 202 9.07 -4.00 -15.39
C GLN A 202 10.43 -3.72 -14.75
N ILE A 203 10.95 -4.71 -14.02
CA ILE A 203 12.30 -4.77 -13.47
C ILE A 203 13.19 -5.50 -14.49
N ASP A 204 14.30 -4.88 -14.88
CA ASP A 204 15.32 -5.51 -15.71
C ASP A 204 16.31 -6.36 -14.89
N MET A 205 17.16 -7.12 -15.58
CA MET A 205 18.15 -7.98 -14.92
C MET A 205 19.30 -7.20 -14.23
N MET A 206 19.32 -5.88 -14.32
CA MET A 206 20.30 -4.99 -13.69
C MET A 206 19.69 -4.19 -12.52
N GLY A 207 18.47 -4.53 -12.09
CA GLY A 207 17.76 -3.83 -11.00
C GLY A 207 17.16 -2.48 -11.42
N GLY A 208 17.14 -2.17 -12.72
CA GLY A 208 16.50 -0.98 -13.27
C GLY A 208 15.00 -1.21 -13.45
N VAL A 209 14.20 -0.25 -12.99
CA VAL A 209 12.74 -0.35 -13.04
C VAL A 209 12.17 0.78 -13.89
N THR A 210 11.26 0.44 -14.80
CA THR A 210 10.51 1.42 -15.59
C THR A 210 9.05 1.04 -15.67
N GLY A 211 8.16 2.03 -15.68
CA GLY A 211 6.73 1.76 -15.74
C GLY A 211 5.87 2.99 -16.00
N THR A 212 4.56 2.77 -15.90
CA THR A 212 3.54 3.80 -15.95
C THR A 212 2.61 3.68 -14.77
N TRP A 213 2.10 4.81 -14.29
CA TRP A 213 1.03 4.84 -13.30
C TRP A 213 -0.23 5.47 -13.90
N THR A 214 -1.39 5.02 -13.45
CA THR A 214 -2.70 5.52 -13.90
C THR A 214 -3.66 5.61 -12.71
N CYS A 215 -4.34 6.75 -12.54
CA CYS A 215 -5.44 6.89 -11.57
C CYS A 215 -6.74 7.19 -12.34
N PRO A 216 -7.54 6.16 -12.66
CA PRO A 216 -8.71 6.31 -13.53
C PRO A 216 -9.74 7.32 -13.03
N GLY A 217 -9.90 7.45 -11.71
CA GLY A 217 -10.89 8.34 -11.09
C GLY A 217 -10.66 9.83 -11.40
N LEU A 218 -9.43 10.22 -11.76
CA LEU A 218 -9.05 11.61 -11.98
C LEU A 218 -8.40 11.85 -13.35
N GLY A 219 -8.27 10.79 -14.16
CA GLY A 219 -7.54 10.85 -15.43
C GLY A 219 -6.08 11.25 -15.24
N CYS A 220 -5.48 10.90 -14.10
CA CYS A 220 -4.05 11.10 -13.90
C CYS A 220 -3.26 9.96 -14.56
N MET A 221 -2.13 10.26 -15.20
CA MET A 221 -1.19 9.24 -15.68
C MET A 221 0.23 9.79 -15.86
N GLY A 222 1.21 8.90 -15.86
CA GLY A 222 2.55 9.23 -16.31
C GLY A 222 3.60 8.14 -16.10
N PRO A 223 4.86 8.39 -16.51
CA PRO A 223 5.95 7.44 -16.34
C PRO A 223 6.52 7.47 -14.92
N TRP A 224 7.12 6.35 -14.52
CA TRP A 224 7.96 6.27 -13.33
C TRP A 224 9.18 5.39 -13.57
N VAL A 225 10.24 5.65 -12.82
CA VAL A 225 11.50 4.91 -12.87
C VAL A 225 12.03 4.67 -11.46
N ALA A 226 12.65 3.52 -11.20
CA ALA A 226 13.31 3.22 -9.94
C ALA A 226 14.58 2.40 -10.16
N GLN A 227 15.40 2.28 -9.11
CA GLN A 227 16.63 1.50 -9.13
C GLN A 227 16.81 0.80 -7.78
N GLU A 228 17.31 -0.43 -7.81
CA GLU A 228 17.73 -1.18 -6.63
C GLU A 228 18.84 -0.42 -5.86
N ILE A 229 18.69 -0.31 -4.54
CA ILE A 229 19.59 0.43 -3.63
C ILE A 229 20.47 -0.46 -2.75
#